data_AF-A0A9D1XK91-F1
#
_entry.id   AF-A0A9D1XK91-F1
#
_cell.length_a   1.000
_cell.length_b   1.000
_cell.length_c   1.000
_cell.angle_alpha   90.00
_cell.angle_beta   90.00
_cell.angle_gamma   90.00
#
_symmetry.space_group_name_H-M   'P 1'
#
loop_
_entity.id
_entity.type
_entity.pdbx_description
1 polymer ?
#
loop_
_entity_poly.entity_id
_entity_poly.type
_entity_poly.pdbx_seq_one_letter_code
_entity_poly.pdbx_strand_id
1 'polypeptide(L)' 'VNKKVKFEELFDHYDRTYFIVTFMAILVLAKDKEVEIIQNGLFEDIYIEGKL' A
#
# COMPACT_ATOMS: atom_id res chain seq x y z
N VAL A 1 3.06 -13.82 -11.44
CA VAL A 1 2.10 -13.79 -10.31
C VAL A 1 2.23 -12.43 -9.69
N ASN A 2 1.24 -11.55 -9.80
CA ASN A 2 1.27 -10.26 -9.12
C ASN A 2 1.10 -10.54 -7.62
N LYS A 3 2.08 -10.11 -6.83
CA LYS A 3 2.10 -10.38 -5.39
C LYS A 3 1.20 -9.35 -4.72
N LYS A 4 0.10 -9.83 -4.13
CA LYS A 4 -0.74 -9.04 -3.21
C LYS A 4 -0.09 -9.05 -1.83
N VAL A 5 0.14 -7.89 -1.26
CA VAL A 5 0.74 -7.72 0.07
C VAL A 5 -0.16 -6.82 0.92
N LYS A 6 -0.25 -7.10 2.22
CA LYS A 6 -0.94 -6.21 3.16
C LYS A 6 -0.03 -5.01 3.46
N PHE A 7 -0.59 -3.79 3.52
CA PHE A 7 0.19 -2.56 3.67
C PHE A 7 1.10 -2.61 4.90
N GLU A 8 0.60 -3.08 6.03
CA GLU A 8 1.35 -3.20 7.28
C GLU A 8 2.54 -4.16 7.18
N GLU A 9 2.50 -5.14 6.25
CA GLU A 9 3.60 -6.08 6.03
C GLU A 9 4.79 -5.44 5.28
N LEU A 10 4.67 -4.19 4.81
CA LEU A 10 5.80 -3.43 4.24
C LEU A 10 6.75 -2.88 5.30
N PHE A 11 6.41 -3.04 6.58
CA PHE A 11 7.09 -2.38 7.70
C PHE A 11 7.63 -3.40 8.70
N ASP A 12 8.94 -3.38 8.92
CA ASP A 12 9.59 -4.19 9.96
C ASP A 12 9.47 -3.55 11.36
N HIS A 13 9.20 -2.24 11.40
CA HIS A 13 9.10 -1.44 12.62
C HIS A 13 8.00 -0.39 12.52
N TYR A 14 7.38 -0.08 13.66
CA TYR A 14 6.29 0.90 13.71
C TYR A 14 6.80 2.33 13.92
N ASP A 15 6.78 3.14 12.87
CA ASP A 15 7.05 4.58 12.93
C ASP A 15 5.99 5.36 12.16
N ARG A 16 5.27 6.26 12.85
CA ARG A 16 4.14 7.01 12.26
C ARG A 16 4.56 7.82 11.02
N THR A 17 5.74 8.44 11.04
CA THR A 17 6.22 9.23 9.91
C THR A 17 6.49 8.32 8.71
N TYR A 18 7.09 7.16 8.96
CA TYR A 18 7.37 6.16 7.93
C TYR A 18 6.08 5.62 7.29
N PHE A 19 5.04 5.34 8.09
CA PHE A 19 3.72 4.95 7.57
C PHE A 19 3.13 6.02 6.65
N ILE A 20 3.14 7.29 7.08
CA ILE A 20 2.55 8.39 6.31
C ILE A 20 3.27 8.57 4.98
N VAL A 21 4.60 8.61 4.99
CA VAL A 21 5.42 8.80 3.79
C VAL A 21 5.24 7.63 2.82
N THR A 22 5.24 6.40 3.32
CA THR A 22 5.07 5.20 2.50
C THR A 22 3.66 5.15 1.90
N PHE A 23 2.63 5.51 2.67
CA PHE A 23 1.27 5.60 2.16
C PHE A 23 1.15 6.64 1.04
N MET A 24 1.76 7.82 1.21
CA MET A 24 1.83 8.84 0.15
C MET A 24 2.54 8.31 -1.11
N ALA A 25 3.65 7.58 -0.97
CA ALA A 25 4.35 6.98 -2.10
C ALA A 25 3.47 5.97 -2.86
N ILE A 26 2.73 5.11 -2.15
CA ILE A 26 1.78 4.16 -2.75
C ILE A 26 0.66 4.88 -3.50
N LEU A 27 0.12 5.99 -2.96
CA LEU A 27 -0.88 6.80 -3.66
C LEU A 27 -0.32 7.37 -4.98
N VAL A 28 0.95 7.76 -5.02
CA VAL A 28 1.62 8.21 -6.25
C VAL A 28 1.75 7.06 -7.26
N LEU A 29 2.22 5.89 -6.82
CA LEU A 29 2.32 4.70 -7.68
C LEU A 29 0.96 4.28 -8.25
N ALA A 30 -0.10 4.35 -7.44
CA ALA A 30 -1.45 4.02 -7.88
C ALA A 30 -1.98 5.05 -8.90
N LYS A 31 -1.69 6.34 -8.67
CA LYS A 31 -2.00 7.41 -9.63
C LYS A 31 -1.28 7.19 -10.97
N ASP A 32 -0.05 6.70 -10.94
CA ASP A 32 0.75 6.38 -12.12
C ASP A 32 0.44 4.97 -12.70
N LYS A 33 -0.54 4.25 -12.13
CA LYS A 33 -1.03 2.92 -12.53
C LYS A 33 -0.02 1.78 -12.38
N GLU A 34 1.02 1.98 -11.58
CA GLU A 34 2.04 0.96 -11.28
C GLU A 34 1.55 -0.06 -10.23
N VAL A 35 0.60 0.33 -9.37
CA VAL A 35 0.01 -0.52 -8.34
C VAL A 35 -1.51 -0.35 -8.26
N GLU A 36 -2.19 -1.35 -7.73
CA GLU A 36 -3.59 -1.33 -7.33
C GLU A 36 -3.72 -1.33 -5.81
N ILE A 37 -4.56 -0.44 -5.27
CA ILE A 37 -4.89 -0.36 -3.85
C ILE A 37 -6.27 -0.97 -3.66
N ILE A 38 -6.39 -1.95 -2.76
CA ILE A 38 -7.64 -2.67 -2.46
C ILE A 38 -7.98 -2.45 -0.99
N GLN A 39 -9.17 -1.92 -0.71
CA GLN A 39 -9.73 -1.74 0.64
C GLN A 39 -11.25 -1.94 0.61
N ASN A 40 -11.76 -2.81 1.46
CA ASN A 40 -13.19 -3.24 1.43
C ASN A 40 -14.13 -2.35 2.26
N GLY A 41 -13.60 -1.42 3.05
CA GLY A 41 -14.36 -0.55 3.95
C GLY A 41 -13.48 0.49 4.63
N LEU A 42 -14.09 1.45 5.32
CA LEU A 42 -13.33 2.48 6.03
C LEU A 42 -12.48 1.85 7.14
N PHE A 43 -11.18 2.15 7.14
CA PHE A 43 -10.19 1.66 8.11
C PHE A 43 -9.97 0.14 8.12
N GLU A 44 -10.51 -0.57 7.13
CA GLU A 44 -10.19 -1.98 6.89
C GLU A 44 -8.77 -2.12 6.31
N ASP A 45 -8.24 -3.34 6.36
CA ASP A 45 -6.94 -3.70 5.82
C ASP A 45 -6.76 -3.19 4.38
N ILE A 46 -5.60 -2.59 4.13
CA ILE A 46 -5.20 -2.11 2.82
C ILE A 46 -4.29 -3.15 2.20
N TYR A 47 -4.60 -3.55 0.97
CA TYR A 47 -3.76 -4.45 0.18
C TYR A 47 -3.23 -3.73 -1.05
N ILE A 48 -1.99 -4.07 -1.43
CA ILE A 48 -1.30 -3.50 -2.57
C ILE A 48 -0.92 -4.64 -3.52
N GLU A 49 -1.21 -4.46 -4.80
CA GLU A 49 -0.88 -5.39 -5.86
C GLU A 49 -0.15 -4.65 -6.99
N GLY A 50 1.05 -5.11 -7.36
CA GLY A 50 1.80 -4.51 -8.48
C GLY A 50 1.14 -4.84 -9.83
N LYS A 51 1.08 -3.87 -10.75
CA LYS A 51 0.68 -4.10 -12.14
C LYS A 51 1.92 -4.22 -13.02
N LEU A 52 2.03 -5.33 -13.75
CA LEU A 52 3.02 -5.53 -14.82
C LEU A 52 2.56 -4.84 -16.11
#